data_AF-A0A1J3HWL7-F1
#
_entry.id   AF-A0A1J3HWL7-F1
#
_cell.length_a   1.000
_cell.length_b   1.000
_cell.length_c   1.000
_cell.angle_alpha   90.00
_cell.angle_beta   90.00
_cell.angle_gamma   90.00
#
_symmetry.space_group_name_H-M   'P 1'
#
loop_
_entity.id
_entity.type
_entity.pdbx_description
1 polymer ?
#
loop_
_entity_poly.entity_id
_entity_poly.type
_entity_poly.pdbx_seq_one_letter_code
_entity_poly.pdbx_strand_id
1 'polypeptide(L)'
;YIVNPVIRAGVEVDLKGAIIIFDEAHNMEDIAREAGSINLEEDTLFKLQNELEQMSVGQPMIYQPLCEVIEGLISWIGRKKDSLAKRDFQHYFSSWTGDKALRELEESNISRECFPILLECFTKAIRTSKEAEMEPDMPHLSGISVLTLEELFASLTYFFSRNGSHILDYHLGLQRSTKRGDSSGTWTHTFSLWCMNPSVVFKDLAELSLSTILTSGTLSPMNSFSSELGMQFGTSLEAPHVI
;
A
#
# COMPACT_ATOMS: atom_id res chain seq x y z
N TYR A 1 -4.03 12.92 3.45
CA TYR A 1 -4.48 12.57 4.81
C TYR A 1 -5.70 11.67 4.83
N ILE A 2 -6.82 12.05 4.21
CA ILE A 2 -8.08 11.29 4.35
C ILE A 2 -8.17 10.04 3.47
N VAL A 3 -7.62 10.07 2.24
CA VAL A 3 -7.75 8.95 1.28
C VAL A 3 -6.96 7.72 1.71
N ASN A 4 -5.66 7.89 2.00
CA ASN A 4 -4.79 6.81 2.45
C ASN A 4 -5.21 6.34 3.86
N PRO A 5 -5.55 5.04 4.05
CA PRO A 5 -6.03 4.53 5.33
C PRO A 5 -4.98 4.57 6.44
N VAL A 6 -3.69 4.41 6.13
CA VAL A 6 -2.58 4.48 7.10
C VAL A 6 -2.46 5.90 7.65
N ILE A 7 -2.40 6.88 6.74
CA ILE A 7 -2.33 8.29 7.13
C ILE A 7 -3.60 8.69 7.89
N ARG A 8 -4.78 8.25 7.44
CA ARG A 8 -6.06 8.54 8.09
C ARG A 8 -6.11 8.02 9.53
N ALA A 9 -5.63 6.80 9.76
CA ALA A 9 -5.58 6.20 11.10
C ALA A 9 -4.67 7.00 12.04
N GLY A 10 -3.55 7.53 11.54
CA GLY A 10 -2.64 8.36 12.34
C GLY A 10 -3.18 9.74 12.74
N VAL A 11 -4.17 10.27 12.03
CA VAL A 11 -4.81 11.58 12.34
C VAL A 11 -6.12 11.39 13.15
N GLU A 12 -6.47 10.14 13.51
CA GLU A 12 -7.65 9.80 14.32
C GLU A 12 -8.98 10.36 13.77
N VAL A 13 -9.10 10.47 12.44
CA VAL A 13 -10.32 10.99 11.80
C VAL A 13 -11.31 9.85 11.55
N ASP A 14 -12.45 9.86 12.26
CA ASP A 14 -13.59 8.99 11.95
C ASP A 14 -14.44 9.61 10.83
N LEU A 15 -14.64 8.84 9.77
CA LEU A 15 -15.45 9.24 8.61
C LEU A 15 -16.91 8.80 8.73
N LYS A 16 -17.25 7.96 9.71
CA LYS A 16 -18.59 7.41 9.84
C LYS A 16 -19.62 8.50 10.09
N GLY A 17 -20.54 8.66 9.13
CA GLY A 17 -21.56 9.71 9.20
C GLY A 17 -21.05 11.11 8.82
N ALA A 18 -19.78 11.26 8.44
CA ALA A 18 -19.20 12.53 8.04
C ALA A 18 -19.58 12.92 6.61
N ILE A 19 -19.64 14.23 6.35
CA ILE A 19 -19.65 14.78 4.99
C ILE A 19 -18.23 15.22 4.67
N ILE A 20 -17.64 14.62 3.63
CA ILE A 20 -16.27 14.89 3.20
C ILE A 20 -16.32 15.83 2.00
N ILE A 21 -15.56 16.92 2.05
CA ILE A 21 -15.42 17.87 0.94
C ILE A 21 -13.95 17.86 0.51
N PHE A 22 -13.70 17.42 -0.72
CA PHE A 22 -12.39 17.56 -1.34
C PHE A 22 -12.39 18.75 -2.27
N ASP A 23 -11.53 19.71 -1.97
CA ASP A 23 -11.24 20.83 -2.85
C ASP A 23 -10.06 20.51 -3.77
N GLU A 24 -10.08 21.08 -4.98
CA GLU A 24 -9.13 20.78 -6.06
C GLU A 24 -8.96 19.28 -6.37
N ALA A 25 -10.07 18.53 -6.37
CA ALA A 25 -10.11 17.07 -6.51
C ALA A 25 -9.76 16.53 -7.91
N HIS A 26 -9.09 17.30 -8.78
CA HIS A 26 -8.80 16.91 -10.16
C HIS A 26 -7.67 15.87 -10.32
N ASN A 27 -7.00 15.48 -9.22
CA ASN A 27 -6.03 14.37 -9.21
C ASN A 27 -6.48 13.25 -8.27
N MET A 28 -7.78 13.16 -7.96
CA MET A 28 -8.27 12.20 -6.97
C MET A 28 -7.98 10.74 -7.38
N GLU A 29 -8.01 10.45 -8.67
CA GLU A 29 -7.64 9.17 -9.25
C GLU A 29 -6.19 8.78 -8.92
N ASP A 30 -5.25 9.70 -9.08
CA ASP A 30 -3.84 9.43 -8.79
C ASP A 30 -3.60 9.31 -7.29
N ILE A 31 -4.22 10.17 -6.50
CA ILE A 31 -4.16 10.10 -5.03
C ILE A 31 -4.72 8.76 -4.53
N ALA A 32 -5.82 8.27 -5.12
CA ALA A 32 -6.43 7.00 -4.76
C ALA A 32 -5.56 5.80 -5.20
N ARG A 33 -4.99 5.82 -6.41
CA ARG A 33 -4.03 4.79 -6.86
C ARG A 33 -2.83 4.73 -5.94
N GLU A 34 -2.24 5.87 -5.60
CA GLU A 34 -1.07 5.97 -4.74
C GLU A 34 -1.38 5.51 -3.31
N ALA A 35 -2.54 5.87 -2.77
CA ALA A 35 -3.01 5.44 -1.45
C ALA A 35 -3.23 3.92 -1.32
N GLY A 36 -3.48 3.21 -2.42
CA GLY A 36 -3.63 1.76 -2.46
C GLY A 36 -2.37 1.02 -2.90
N SER A 37 -1.27 1.73 -3.12
CA SER A 37 -0.01 1.21 -3.65
C SER A 37 1.11 1.26 -2.61
N ILE A 38 2.13 0.44 -2.83
CA ILE A 38 3.37 0.47 -2.04
C ILE A 38 4.61 0.21 -2.89
N ASN A 39 5.72 0.85 -2.49
CA ASN A 39 7.06 0.57 -2.99
C ASN A 39 7.99 0.30 -1.80
N LEU A 40 8.59 -0.89 -1.75
CA LEU A 40 9.49 -1.33 -0.70
C LEU A 40 10.89 -1.54 -1.26
N GLU A 41 11.84 -0.74 -0.78
CA GLU A 41 13.25 -0.98 -1.05
C GLU A 41 13.77 -2.18 -0.26
N GLU A 42 14.66 -2.97 -0.88
CA GLU A 42 15.26 -4.17 -0.30
C GLU A 42 15.97 -3.87 1.03
N ASP A 43 16.67 -2.75 1.15
CA ASP A 43 17.32 -2.31 2.39
C ASP A 43 16.34 -2.05 3.53
N THR A 44 15.13 -1.54 3.21
CA THR A 44 14.08 -1.32 4.20
C THR A 44 13.52 -2.65 4.69
N LEU A 45 13.36 -3.64 3.79
CA LEU A 45 12.96 -5.00 4.16
C LEU A 45 13.99 -5.66 5.08
N PHE A 46 15.29 -5.53 4.81
CA PHE A 46 16.33 -6.08 5.69
C PHE A 46 16.31 -5.47 7.09
N LYS A 47 16.11 -4.15 7.21
CA LYS A 47 15.97 -3.49 8.51
C LYS A 47 14.74 -3.97 9.27
N LEU A 48 13.60 -4.04 8.58
CA LEU A 48 12.35 -4.54 9.13
C LEU A 48 12.49 -5.99 9.60
N GLN A 49 13.12 -6.86 8.80
CA GLN A 49 13.37 -8.26 9.16
C GLN A 49 14.15 -8.37 10.48
N ASN A 50 15.26 -7.62 10.60
CA ASN A 50 16.09 -7.64 11.81
C ASN A 50 15.30 -7.20 13.06
N GLU A 51 14.47 -6.16 12.94
CA GLU A 51 13.63 -5.69 14.05
C GLU A 51 12.54 -6.71 14.42
N LEU A 52 11.87 -7.30 13.42
CA LEU A 52 10.87 -8.34 13.65
C LEU A 52 11.47 -9.58 14.34
N GLU A 53 12.66 -10.01 13.94
CA GLU A 53 13.38 -11.12 14.59
C GLU A 53 13.74 -10.83 16.04
N GLN A 54 14.09 -9.58 16.38
CA GLN A 54 14.32 -9.20 17.78
C GLN A 54 13.02 -9.26 18.59
N MET A 55 11.92 -8.77 18.01
CA MET A 55 10.60 -8.80 18.66
C MET A 55 10.04 -10.22 18.81
N SER A 56 10.35 -11.12 17.87
CA SER A 56 9.86 -12.51 17.90
C SER A 56 10.46 -13.34 19.02
N VAL A 57 11.64 -12.97 19.55
CA VAL A 57 12.23 -13.62 20.75
C VAL A 57 11.29 -13.50 21.94
N GLY A 58 10.66 -12.34 22.14
CA GLY A 58 9.75 -12.10 23.27
C GLY A 58 8.31 -12.50 23.00
N GLN A 59 7.82 -12.28 21.78
CA GLN A 59 6.40 -12.48 21.41
C GLN A 59 6.26 -13.25 20.08
N PRO A 60 6.68 -14.53 20.01
CA PRO A 60 6.78 -15.27 18.76
C PRO A 60 5.43 -15.43 18.06
N MET A 61 4.33 -15.60 18.81
CA MET A 61 2.99 -15.75 18.23
C MET A 61 2.50 -14.51 17.46
N ILE A 62 3.09 -13.34 17.72
CA ILE A 62 2.74 -12.09 17.03
C ILE A 62 3.71 -11.86 15.88
N TYR A 63 5.02 -11.93 16.14
CA TYR A 63 6.04 -11.47 15.19
C TYR A 63 6.56 -12.56 14.26
N GLN A 64 6.54 -13.84 14.64
CA GLN A 64 7.06 -14.93 13.80
C GLN A 64 6.36 -15.03 12.44
N PRO A 65 5.01 -14.95 12.34
CA PRO A 65 4.35 -14.96 11.03
C PRO A 65 4.72 -13.74 10.16
N LEU A 66 5.01 -12.60 10.80
CA LEU A 66 5.46 -11.40 10.08
C LEU A 66 6.90 -11.56 9.59
N CYS A 67 7.79 -12.17 10.39
CA CYS A 67 9.15 -12.54 9.96
C CYS A 67 9.10 -13.44 8.72
N GLU A 68 8.25 -14.47 8.71
CA GLU A 68 8.14 -15.42 7.59
C GLU A 68 7.68 -14.76 6.28
N VAL A 69 6.84 -13.73 6.39
CA VAL A 69 6.40 -12.92 5.25
C VAL A 69 7.53 -12.04 4.72
N ILE A 70 8.23 -11.31 5.60
CA ILE A 70 9.31 -10.41 5.19
C ILE A 70 10.51 -11.21 4.64
N GLU A 71 10.87 -12.33 5.28
CA GLU A 71 11.87 -13.27 4.79
C GLU A 71 11.45 -13.89 3.43
N GLY A 72 10.16 -14.20 3.27
CA GLY A 72 9.59 -14.67 2.02
C GLY A 72 9.74 -13.65 0.88
N LEU A 73 9.47 -12.37 1.15
CA LEU A 73 9.66 -11.28 0.21
C LEU A 73 11.13 -11.07 -0.15
N ILE A 74 12.03 -11.04 0.84
CA ILE A 74 13.48 -10.93 0.62
C ILE A 74 13.97 -12.09 -0.25
N SER A 75 13.56 -13.31 0.07
CA SER A 75 13.91 -14.51 -0.69
C SER A 75 13.38 -14.46 -2.12
N TRP A 76 12.15 -13.98 -2.31
CA TRP A 76 11.55 -13.80 -3.63
C TRP A 76 12.30 -12.77 -4.48
N ILE A 77 12.66 -11.61 -3.91
CA ILE A 77 13.51 -10.61 -4.57
C ILE A 77 14.84 -11.26 -4.98
N GLY A 78 15.49 -11.97 -4.05
CA GLY A 78 16.75 -12.68 -4.29
C GLY A 78 16.69 -13.69 -5.44
N ARG A 79 15.55 -14.39 -5.62
CA ARG A 79 15.33 -15.33 -6.73
C ARG A 79 15.06 -14.63 -8.07
N LYS A 80 14.31 -13.52 -8.06
CA LYS A 80 13.84 -12.86 -9.30
C LYS A 80 14.82 -11.81 -9.83
N LYS A 81 15.71 -11.24 -8.99
CA LYS A 81 16.60 -10.13 -9.36
C LYS A 81 17.46 -10.37 -10.60
N ASP A 82 17.89 -11.60 -10.84
CA ASP A 82 18.75 -11.95 -11.99
C ASP A 82 17.95 -12.20 -13.28
N SER A 83 16.62 -12.33 -13.17
CA SER A 83 15.70 -12.57 -14.29
C SER A 83 15.00 -11.31 -14.80
N LEU A 84 15.34 -10.14 -14.25
CA LEU A 84 14.69 -8.89 -14.61
C LEU A 84 14.97 -8.47 -16.05
N ALA A 85 13.93 -8.07 -16.76
CA ALA A 85 14.07 -7.57 -18.13
C ALA A 85 14.77 -6.20 -18.13
N LYS A 86 15.86 -6.07 -18.90
CA LYS A 86 16.54 -4.78 -19.11
C LYS A 86 15.61 -3.83 -19.87
N ARG A 87 15.37 -2.63 -19.32
CA ARG A 87 14.58 -1.57 -19.96
C ARG A 87 15.47 -0.49 -20.55
N ASP A 88 16.45 -0.03 -19.77
CA ASP A 88 17.48 0.91 -20.23
C ASP A 88 18.84 0.62 -19.57
N PHE A 89 19.78 1.58 -19.61
CA PHE A 89 21.13 1.41 -19.05
C PHE A 89 21.14 1.22 -17.53
N GLN A 90 20.18 1.81 -16.80
CA GLN A 90 20.13 1.83 -15.33
C GLN A 90 18.85 1.24 -14.73
N HIS A 91 17.91 0.77 -15.56
CA HIS A 91 16.64 0.23 -15.09
C HIS A 91 16.38 -1.17 -15.66
N TYR A 92 16.19 -2.11 -14.73
CA TYR A 92 15.69 -3.45 -15.02
C TYR A 92 14.34 -3.59 -14.32
N PHE A 93 13.35 -4.15 -15.01
CA PHE A 93 11.99 -4.19 -14.50
C PHE A 93 11.16 -5.33 -15.10
N SER A 94 10.54 -6.10 -14.20
CA SER A 94 9.53 -7.11 -14.51
C SER A 94 8.26 -6.81 -13.71
N SER A 95 7.11 -7.09 -14.32
CA SER A 95 5.81 -7.00 -13.65
C SER A 95 4.90 -8.17 -13.97
N TRP A 96 4.00 -8.43 -13.04
CA TRP A 96 3.04 -9.52 -13.07
C TRP A 96 1.66 -8.95 -12.72
N THR A 97 0.62 -9.45 -13.38
CA THR A 97 -0.74 -8.94 -13.26
C THR A 97 -1.72 -10.08 -12.98
N GLY A 98 -2.82 -9.78 -12.30
CA GLY A 98 -3.87 -10.76 -12.03
C GLY A 98 -3.36 -12.01 -11.32
N ASP A 99 -3.77 -13.19 -11.79
CA ASP A 99 -3.35 -14.48 -11.21
C ASP A 99 -1.84 -14.69 -11.21
N LYS A 100 -1.08 -14.03 -12.10
CA LYS A 100 0.38 -14.09 -12.06
C LYS A 100 0.91 -13.34 -10.85
N ALA A 101 0.37 -12.15 -10.56
CA ALA A 101 0.75 -11.40 -9.36
C ALA A 101 0.43 -12.19 -8.08
N LEU A 102 -0.75 -12.82 -8.02
CA LEU A 102 -1.14 -13.68 -6.90
C LEU A 102 -0.14 -14.82 -6.69
N ARG A 103 0.22 -15.57 -7.75
CA ARG A 103 1.19 -16.67 -7.64
C ARG A 103 2.57 -16.20 -7.17
N GLU A 104 3.01 -15.04 -7.60
CA GLU A 104 4.30 -14.48 -7.18
C GLU A 104 4.29 -14.06 -5.69
N LEU A 105 3.14 -13.58 -5.17
CA LEU A 105 2.93 -13.36 -3.73
C LEU A 105 2.85 -14.68 -2.95
N GLU A 106 2.24 -15.71 -3.50
CA GLU A 106 2.21 -17.04 -2.89
C GLU A 106 3.63 -17.64 -2.80
N GLU A 107 4.49 -17.41 -3.81
CA GLU A 107 5.91 -17.74 -3.77
C GLU A 107 6.69 -16.98 -2.66
N SER A 108 6.15 -15.89 -2.13
CA SER A 108 6.69 -15.12 -1.00
C SER A 108 5.95 -15.34 0.32
N ASN A 109 5.20 -16.44 0.44
CA ASN A 109 4.41 -16.84 1.63
C ASN A 109 3.18 -15.95 1.93
N ILE A 110 2.73 -15.16 0.95
CA ILE A 110 1.54 -14.31 1.09
C ILE A 110 0.42 -14.89 0.22
N SER A 111 -0.49 -15.63 0.83
CA SER A 111 -1.65 -16.24 0.17
C SER A 111 -2.98 -15.74 0.74
N ARG A 112 -4.07 -15.97 0.01
CA ARG A 112 -5.43 -15.62 0.47
C ARG A 112 -5.81 -16.33 1.77
N GLU A 113 -5.33 -17.56 1.95
CA GLU A 113 -5.66 -18.42 3.08
C GLU A 113 -4.95 -17.98 4.36
N CYS A 114 -3.67 -17.57 4.26
CA CYS A 114 -2.91 -17.12 5.43
C CYS A 114 -3.16 -15.65 5.77
N PHE A 115 -3.59 -14.82 4.81
CA PHE A 115 -3.71 -13.38 5.00
C PHE A 115 -4.56 -12.94 6.21
N PRO A 116 -5.71 -13.56 6.55
CA PRO A 116 -6.46 -13.18 7.75
C PRO A 116 -5.65 -13.35 9.05
N ILE A 117 -4.83 -14.40 9.13
CA ILE A 117 -3.96 -14.65 10.28
C ILE A 117 -2.85 -13.61 10.32
N LEU A 118 -2.22 -13.34 9.18
CA LEU A 118 -1.18 -12.31 9.05
C LEU A 118 -1.70 -10.93 9.46
N LEU A 119 -2.92 -10.58 9.04
CA LEU A 119 -3.56 -9.30 9.38
C LEU A 119 -3.83 -9.19 10.88
N GLU A 120 -4.22 -10.28 11.55
CA GLU A 120 -4.38 -10.32 13.01
C GLU A 120 -3.04 -10.11 13.73
N CYS A 121 -1.98 -10.80 13.29
CA CYS A 121 -0.62 -10.65 13.82
C CYS A 121 -0.11 -9.23 13.63
N PHE A 122 -0.28 -8.66 12.43
CA PHE A 122 0.05 -7.27 12.13
C PHE A 122 -0.68 -6.29 13.06
N THR A 123 -1.99 -6.43 13.20
CA THR A 123 -2.81 -5.53 14.05
C THR A 123 -2.32 -5.56 15.50
N LYS A 124 -2.01 -6.75 16.01
CA LYS A 124 -1.42 -6.93 17.35
C LYS A 124 -0.03 -6.30 17.44
N ALA A 125 0.84 -6.51 16.45
CA ALA A 125 2.19 -5.95 16.43
C ALA A 125 2.20 -4.43 16.47
N ILE A 126 1.36 -3.77 15.66
CA ILE A 126 1.25 -2.30 15.62
C ILE A 126 0.73 -1.77 16.96
N ARG A 127 -0.30 -2.40 17.53
CA ARG A 127 -0.84 -2.00 18.83
C ARG A 127 0.22 -2.12 19.93
N THR A 128 0.87 -3.28 20.04
CA THR A 128 1.93 -3.50 21.02
C THR A 128 3.08 -2.51 20.85
N SER A 129 3.47 -2.19 19.61
CA SER A 129 4.52 -1.20 19.35
C SER A 129 4.13 0.22 19.79
N LYS A 130 2.88 0.64 19.53
CA LYS A 130 2.36 1.96 19.95
C LYS A 130 2.22 2.07 21.48
N GLU A 131 1.80 0.99 22.14
CA GLU A 131 1.75 0.93 23.61
C GLU A 131 3.15 1.00 24.23
N ALA A 132 4.12 0.28 23.65
CA ALA A 132 5.50 0.25 24.12
C ALA A 132 6.28 1.56 23.86
N GLU A 133 5.92 2.34 22.83
CA GLU A 133 6.53 3.66 22.57
C GLU A 133 6.34 4.65 23.75
N MET A 134 5.30 4.46 24.56
CA MET A 134 5.05 5.26 25.76
C MET A 134 5.90 4.83 26.98
N GLU A 135 6.65 3.73 26.90
CA GLU A 135 7.43 3.15 27.99
C GLU A 135 8.94 3.10 27.64
N PRO A 136 9.81 3.86 28.34
CA PRO A 136 11.18 4.16 27.89
C PRO A 136 12.17 2.98 27.82
N ASP A 137 11.79 1.77 28.21
CA ASP A 137 12.67 0.57 28.21
C ASP A 137 12.04 -0.65 27.51
N MET A 138 10.85 -0.50 26.92
CA MET A 138 10.19 -1.60 26.21
C MET A 138 10.66 -1.68 24.76
N PRO A 139 11.11 -2.87 24.30
CA PRO A 139 11.45 -3.06 22.90
C PRO A 139 10.20 -2.86 22.04
N HIS A 140 10.35 -2.07 20.98
CA HIS A 140 9.29 -1.75 20.02
C HIS A 140 9.90 -1.60 18.63
N LEU A 141 9.05 -1.69 17.60
CA LEU A 141 9.48 -1.47 16.23
C LEU A 141 9.78 0.02 16.02
N SER A 142 10.77 0.33 15.20
CA SER A 142 11.04 1.71 14.82
C SER A 142 9.85 2.29 14.03
N GLY A 143 9.69 3.62 14.05
CA GLY A 143 8.63 4.29 13.30
C GLY A 143 8.65 3.99 11.80
N ILE A 144 9.84 3.74 11.22
CA ILE A 144 9.99 3.33 9.83
C ILE A 144 9.46 1.91 9.61
N SER A 145 9.77 0.97 10.51
CA SER A 145 9.26 -0.40 10.44
C SER A 145 7.74 -0.47 10.62
N VAL A 146 7.19 0.31 11.57
CA VAL A 146 5.75 0.46 11.79
C VAL A 146 5.08 0.97 10.51
N LEU A 147 5.57 2.08 9.93
CA LEU A 147 5.03 2.64 8.70
C LEU A 147 5.12 1.66 7.53
N THR A 148 6.26 0.98 7.38
CA THR A 148 6.49 -0.02 6.33
C THR A 148 5.46 -1.16 6.41
N LEU A 149 5.20 -1.68 7.62
CA LEU A 149 4.17 -2.69 7.85
C LEU A 149 2.77 -2.14 7.58
N GLU A 150 2.44 -0.94 8.07
CA GLU A 150 1.13 -0.33 7.87
C GLU A 150 0.82 -0.14 6.36
N GLU A 151 1.77 0.36 5.58
CA GLU A 151 1.62 0.52 4.12
C GLU A 151 1.48 -0.83 3.40
N LEU A 152 2.28 -1.83 3.80
CA LEU A 152 2.28 -3.15 3.17
C LEU A 152 0.95 -3.84 3.40
N PHE A 153 0.50 -3.88 4.66
CA PHE A 153 -0.76 -4.51 5.03
C PHE A 153 -1.97 -3.71 4.53
N ALA A 154 -1.90 -2.39 4.40
CA ALA A 154 -2.95 -1.61 3.74
C ALA A 154 -3.12 -2.00 2.27
N SER A 155 -2.01 -2.07 1.52
CA SER A 155 -2.03 -2.45 0.10
C SER A 155 -2.50 -3.90 -0.10
N LEU A 156 -2.02 -4.83 0.74
CA LEU A 156 -2.46 -6.23 0.70
C LEU A 156 -3.92 -6.40 1.12
N THR A 157 -4.42 -5.57 2.05
CA THR A 157 -5.83 -5.59 2.45
C THR A 157 -6.73 -5.27 1.27
N TYR A 158 -6.41 -4.23 0.49
CA TYR A 158 -7.14 -3.93 -0.74
C TYR A 158 -6.99 -5.02 -1.79
N PHE A 159 -5.78 -5.57 -1.98
CA PHE A 159 -5.52 -6.65 -2.94
C PHE A 159 -6.37 -7.90 -2.68
N PHE A 160 -6.51 -8.30 -1.40
CA PHE A 160 -7.28 -9.47 -0.98
C PHE A 160 -8.74 -9.18 -0.61
N SER A 161 -9.16 -7.91 -0.58
CA SER A 161 -10.53 -7.56 -0.18
C SER A 161 -11.56 -8.10 -1.15
N ARG A 162 -12.83 -8.14 -0.70
CA ARG A 162 -13.98 -8.63 -1.47
C ARG A 162 -13.74 -10.02 -2.08
N ASN A 163 -13.10 -10.91 -1.31
CA ASN A 163 -12.72 -12.27 -1.71
C ASN A 163 -11.75 -12.30 -2.92
N GLY A 164 -10.86 -11.30 -2.99
CA GLY A 164 -9.86 -11.13 -4.04
C GLY A 164 -10.43 -10.72 -5.40
N SER A 165 -11.56 -10.01 -5.43
CA SER A 165 -12.09 -9.45 -6.68
C SER A 165 -11.18 -8.36 -7.27
N HIS A 166 -10.33 -7.76 -6.44
CA HIS A 166 -9.42 -6.68 -6.84
C HIS A 166 -8.06 -7.16 -7.35
N ILE A 167 -7.77 -8.47 -7.38
CA ILE A 167 -6.46 -8.96 -7.84
C ILE A 167 -6.12 -8.49 -9.27
N LEU A 168 -7.13 -8.37 -10.14
CA LEU A 168 -6.96 -7.89 -11.51
C LEU A 168 -6.68 -6.38 -11.60
N ASP A 169 -6.99 -5.63 -10.53
CA ASP A 169 -6.76 -4.20 -10.41
C ASP A 169 -5.31 -3.88 -9.97
N TYR A 170 -4.48 -4.89 -9.73
CA TYR A 170 -3.14 -4.72 -9.18
C TYR A 170 -2.03 -5.24 -10.09
N HIS A 171 -0.91 -4.51 -10.09
CA HIS A 171 0.34 -4.90 -10.73
C HIS A 171 1.39 -5.13 -9.66
N LEU A 172 1.96 -6.33 -9.63
CA LEU A 172 3.16 -6.62 -8.86
C LEU A 172 4.39 -6.29 -9.71
N GLY A 173 5.37 -5.59 -9.14
CA GLY A 173 6.57 -5.16 -9.83
C GLY A 173 7.82 -5.49 -9.03
N LEU A 174 8.91 -5.79 -9.75
CA LEU A 174 10.26 -5.79 -9.20
C LEU A 174 11.16 -4.98 -10.11
N GLN A 175 11.76 -3.93 -9.53
CA GLN A 175 12.69 -3.05 -10.22
C GLN A 175 14.09 -3.19 -9.62
N ARG A 176 15.11 -3.10 -10.47
CA ARG A 176 16.50 -2.85 -10.07
C ARG A 176 16.97 -1.53 -10.68
N SER A 177 17.40 -0.62 -9.83
CA SER A 177 17.91 0.70 -10.24
C SER A 177 19.09 1.16 -9.40
N THR A 178 19.91 2.07 -9.91
CA THR A 178 20.98 2.69 -9.13
C THR A 178 20.40 3.75 -8.20
N LYS A 179 20.85 3.80 -6.93
CA LYS A 179 20.39 4.82 -5.98
C LYS A 179 20.69 6.23 -6.50
N ARG A 180 19.65 7.07 -6.60
CA ARG A 180 19.81 8.45 -7.07
C ARG A 180 20.62 9.24 -6.03
N GLY A 181 21.69 9.90 -6.48
CA GLY A 181 22.55 10.73 -5.63
C GLY A 181 23.70 10.01 -4.93
N ASP A 182 23.83 8.68 -5.10
CA ASP A 182 24.97 7.92 -4.61
C ASP A 182 26.03 7.78 -5.71
N SER A 183 27.20 8.37 -5.48
CA SER A 183 28.35 8.29 -6.39
C SER A 183 28.99 6.89 -6.42
N SER A 184 28.62 6.00 -5.50
CA SER A 184 29.09 4.61 -5.46
C SER A 184 28.52 3.73 -6.59
N GLY A 185 27.41 4.14 -7.21
CA GLY A 185 26.71 3.34 -8.21
C GLY A 185 26.03 2.09 -7.62
N THR A 186 25.74 2.09 -6.32
CA THR A 186 25.11 0.94 -5.64
C THR A 186 23.71 0.69 -6.20
N TRP A 187 23.46 -0.55 -6.60
CA TRP A 187 22.16 -1.02 -7.07
C TRP A 187 21.25 -1.31 -5.88
N THR A 188 19.97 -0.96 -6.03
CA THR A 188 18.90 -1.32 -5.10
C THR A 188 17.79 -2.03 -5.86
N HIS A 189 17.08 -2.92 -5.16
CA HIS A 189 15.85 -3.52 -5.66
C HIS A 189 14.64 -2.92 -4.95
N THR A 190 13.58 -2.74 -5.70
CA THR A 190 12.31 -2.24 -5.19
C THR A 190 11.20 -3.22 -5.55
N PHE A 191 10.61 -3.83 -4.52
CA PHE A 191 9.35 -4.55 -4.63
C PHE A 191 8.22 -3.52 -4.68
N SER A 192 7.27 -3.71 -5.58
CA SER A 192 6.14 -2.80 -5.71
C SER A 192 4.84 -3.57 -5.88
N LEU A 193 3.79 -3.09 -5.21
CA LEU A 193 2.42 -3.55 -5.43
C LEU A 193 1.58 -2.32 -5.74
N TRP A 194 1.23 -2.14 -7.01
CA TRP A 194 0.54 -0.94 -7.50
C TRP A 194 -0.93 -1.21 -7.74
N CYS A 195 -1.78 -0.40 -7.12
CA CYS A 195 -3.20 -0.31 -7.44
C CYS A 195 -3.37 0.50 -8.73
N MET A 196 -3.87 -0.16 -9.78
CA MET A 196 -4.09 0.45 -11.09
C MET A 196 -5.49 1.03 -11.24
N ASN A 197 -6.42 0.65 -10.36
CA ASN A 197 -7.80 1.08 -10.38
C ASN A 197 -8.14 1.92 -9.13
N PRO A 198 -8.28 3.24 -9.25
CA PRO A 198 -8.54 4.11 -8.10
C PRO A 198 -9.87 3.84 -7.40
N SER A 199 -10.82 3.21 -8.09
CA SER A 199 -12.11 2.87 -7.49
C SER A 199 -11.98 1.89 -6.32
N VAL A 200 -10.91 1.08 -6.27
CA VAL A 200 -10.66 0.14 -5.16
C VAL A 200 -10.56 0.89 -3.83
N VAL A 201 -9.78 1.97 -3.82
CA VAL A 201 -9.56 2.78 -2.61
C VAL A 201 -10.69 3.78 -2.41
N PHE A 202 -11.12 4.46 -3.48
CA PHE A 202 -12.10 5.53 -3.38
C PHE A 202 -13.49 5.04 -2.99
N LYS A 203 -13.92 3.85 -3.44
CA LYS A 203 -15.22 3.28 -3.04
C LYS A 203 -15.28 3.01 -1.55
N ASP A 204 -14.25 2.38 -0.99
CA ASP A 204 -14.20 2.10 0.44
C ASP A 204 -14.24 3.41 1.25
N LEU A 205 -13.55 4.46 0.79
CA LEU A 205 -13.65 5.79 1.40
C LEU A 205 -15.07 6.36 1.35
N ALA A 206 -15.71 6.31 0.19
CA ALA A 206 -17.06 6.83 -0.01
C ALA A 206 -18.09 6.06 0.83
N GLU A 207 -17.98 4.72 0.91
CA GLU A 207 -18.84 3.83 1.70
C GLU A 207 -18.70 4.06 3.21
N LEU A 208 -17.55 4.56 3.69
CA LEU A 208 -17.35 4.92 5.10
C LEU A 208 -18.04 6.24 5.49
N SER A 209 -18.31 7.12 4.52
CA SER A 209 -18.85 8.47 4.75
C SER A 209 -20.36 8.57 4.53
N LEU A 210 -21.00 9.61 5.05
CA LEU A 210 -22.39 9.92 4.71
C LEU A 210 -22.50 10.48 3.29
N SER A 211 -21.55 11.33 2.90
CA SER A 211 -21.51 11.96 1.59
C SER A 211 -20.09 12.43 1.27
N THR A 212 -19.69 12.27 0.00
CA THR A 212 -18.43 12.81 -0.53
C THR A 212 -18.74 13.83 -1.61
N ILE A 213 -18.24 15.05 -1.44
CA ILE A 213 -18.36 16.17 -2.37
C ILE A 213 -16.97 16.44 -2.94
N LEU A 214 -16.88 16.52 -4.27
CA LEU A 214 -15.65 16.82 -4.99
C LEU A 214 -15.83 18.17 -5.71
N THR A 215 -14.96 19.14 -5.41
CA THR A 215 -14.93 20.44 -6.07
C THR A 215 -13.58 20.61 -6.77
N SER A 216 -13.60 21.18 -7.98
CA SER A 216 -12.38 21.61 -8.68
C SER A 216 -12.77 22.48 -9.88
N GLY A 217 -11.93 23.47 -10.21
CA GLY A 217 -12.10 24.31 -11.40
C GLY A 217 -11.76 23.61 -12.72
N THR A 218 -11.13 22.43 -12.67
CA THR A 218 -10.64 21.68 -13.84
C THR A 218 -11.23 20.27 -13.92
N LEU A 219 -12.28 19.98 -13.16
CA LEU A 219 -12.95 18.67 -13.11
C LEU A 219 -13.86 18.47 -14.34
N SER A 220 -13.25 18.36 -15.52
CA SER A 220 -13.93 18.09 -16.77
C SER A 220 -13.03 17.25 -17.68
N PRO A 221 -13.56 16.23 -18.40
CA PRO A 221 -14.96 15.82 -18.46
C PRO A 221 -15.41 14.96 -17.26
N MET A 222 -16.52 15.36 -16.61
CA MET A 222 -17.01 14.76 -15.36
C MET A 222 -17.39 13.26 -15.49
N ASN A 223 -17.85 12.82 -16.65
CA ASN A 223 -18.22 11.43 -16.89
C ASN A 223 -17.00 10.49 -16.84
N SER A 224 -15.86 10.92 -17.40
CA SER A 224 -14.61 10.13 -17.36
C SER A 224 -14.13 10.00 -15.92
N PHE A 225 -14.08 11.12 -15.20
CA PHE A 225 -13.67 11.17 -13.80
C PHE A 225 -14.55 10.29 -12.90
N SER A 226 -15.87 10.36 -13.06
CA SER A 226 -16.83 9.49 -12.36
C SER A 226 -16.58 8.01 -12.65
N SER A 227 -16.32 7.67 -13.91
CA SER A 227 -16.01 6.30 -14.33
C SER A 227 -14.70 5.78 -13.74
N GLU A 228 -13.65 6.61 -13.68
CA GLU A 228 -12.36 6.22 -13.10
C GLU A 228 -12.46 5.94 -11.61
N LEU A 229 -13.13 6.81 -10.85
CA LEU A 229 -13.39 6.57 -9.43
C LEU A 229 -14.40 5.43 -9.19
N GLY A 230 -15.01 4.89 -10.24
CA GLY A 230 -15.98 3.81 -10.18
C GLY A 230 -17.25 4.17 -9.41
N MET A 231 -17.58 5.46 -9.33
CA MET A 231 -18.71 6.00 -8.58
C MET A 231 -19.72 6.64 -9.53
N GLN A 232 -20.97 6.75 -9.09
CA GLN A 232 -21.96 7.62 -9.73
C GLN A 232 -22.26 8.79 -8.80
N PHE A 233 -22.00 10.01 -9.27
CA PHE A 233 -22.33 11.22 -8.52
C PHE A 233 -23.79 11.61 -8.78
N GLY A 234 -24.64 11.46 -7.76
CA GLY A 234 -26.07 11.76 -7.86
C GLY A 234 -26.40 13.25 -8.06
N THR A 235 -25.44 14.14 -7.80
CA THR A 235 -25.53 15.56 -8.10
C THR A 235 -24.24 16.01 -8.76
N SER A 236 -24.37 16.72 -9.88
CA SER A 236 -23.27 17.24 -10.67
C SER A 236 -23.62 18.66 -11.10
N LEU A 237 -22.65 19.58 -10.99
CA LEU A 237 -22.78 20.97 -11.39
C LEU A 237 -21.51 21.37 -12.15
N GLU A 238 -21.65 21.66 -13.44
CA GLU A 238 -20.62 22.29 -14.24
C GLU A 238 -21.03 23.75 -14.46
N ALA A 239 -20.31 24.66 -13.80
CA ALA A 239 -20.54 26.09 -14.00
C ALA A 239 -20.09 26.48 -15.42
N PRO A 240 -20.80 27.39 -16.11
CA PRO A 240 -20.34 27.90 -17.41
C PRO A 240 -18.94 28.51 -17.24
N HIS A 241 -18.00 28.14 -18.12
CA HIS A 241 -16.64 28.67 -18.10
C HIS A 241 -16.68 30.21 -18.07
N VAL A 242 -16.10 30.79 -17.03
CA VAL A 242 -15.83 32.23 -16.96
C VAL A 242 -14.52 32.45 -17.72
N ILE A 243 -14.61 33.03 -18.92
CA ILE A 243 -13.45 33.48 -19.72
C ILE A 243 -12.99 34.84 -19.20
#